data_AF-A0AAU5D0F7-F1
#
_entry.id   AF-A0AAU5D0F7-F1
#
_cell.length_a   1.000
_cell.length_b   1.000
_cell.length_c   1.000
_cell.angle_alpha   90.00
_cell.angle_beta   90.00
_cell.angle_gamma   90.00
#
_symmetry.space_group_name_H-M   'P 1'
#
loop_
_entity.id
_entity.type
_entity.pdbx_description
1 polymer ?
#
loop_
_entity_poly.entity_id
_entity_poly.type
_entity_poly.pdbx_seq_one_letter_code
_entity_poly.pdbx_strand_id
1 'polypeptide(L)'
;MGKARLTDFTGAEIHVGAVIAYPTRQGNVVRNSEGVVLELHSNKSTGRVVPMLRVRPTGRDSGFIARKTLAVQTVSAEHVVVIGEAEEK
;
A
#
# COMPACT_ATOMS: atom_id res chain seq x y z
N MET A 1 0.49 -10.95 24.62
CA MET A 1 0.21 -11.29 23.20
C MET A 1 1.21 -10.51 22.35
N GLY A 2 2.20 -11.17 21.76
CA GLY A 2 3.23 -10.47 20.98
C GLY A 2 2.57 -9.65 19.87
N LYS A 3 2.95 -8.38 19.71
CA LYS A 3 2.51 -7.56 18.57
C LYS A 3 3.13 -8.18 17.32
N ALA A 4 2.41 -9.10 16.67
CA ALA A 4 2.82 -9.61 15.38
C ALA A 4 2.93 -8.42 14.42
N ARG A 5 4.11 -8.28 13.79
CA ARG A 5 4.36 -7.25 12.80
C ARG A 5 3.51 -7.52 11.57
N LEU A 6 3.00 -6.47 10.93
CA LEU A 6 2.31 -6.63 9.67
C LEU A 6 3.38 -6.90 8.61
N THR A 7 3.31 -8.04 7.93
CA THR A 7 4.23 -8.39 6.85
C THR A 7 3.48 -8.53 5.54
N ASP A 8 4.17 -8.30 4.43
CA ASP A 8 3.68 -8.72 3.13
C ASP A 8 3.81 -10.25 2.96
N PHE A 9 3.39 -10.75 1.80
CA PHE A 9 3.44 -12.19 1.50
C PHE A 9 4.87 -12.74 1.35
N THR A 10 5.87 -11.86 1.19
CA THR A 10 7.30 -12.24 1.12
C THR A 10 7.93 -12.34 2.51
N GLY A 11 7.23 -11.86 3.55
CA GLY A 11 7.72 -11.78 4.92
C GLY A 11 8.39 -10.45 5.25
N ALA A 12 8.43 -9.48 4.33
CA ALA A 12 8.96 -8.15 4.61
C ALA A 12 7.97 -7.36 5.47
N GLU A 13 8.50 -6.63 6.46
CA GLU A 13 7.69 -5.82 7.36
C GLU A 13 7.10 -4.61 6.62
N ILE A 14 5.80 -4.41 6.79
CA ILE A 14 5.11 -3.21 6.36
C ILE A 14 5.08 -2.27 7.58
N HIS A 15 5.70 -1.10 7.45
CA HIS A 15 5.72 -0.04 8.45
C HIS A 15 5.51 1.34 7.79
N VAL A 16 5.28 2.36 8.62
CA VAL A 16 5.19 3.74 8.14
C VAL A 16 6.53 4.17 7.55
N GLY A 17 6.52 4.71 6.33
CA GLY A 17 7.73 5.04 5.58
C GLY A 17 8.12 3.99 4.53
N ALA A 18 7.65 2.74 4.66
CA ALA A 18 7.91 1.71 3.67
C ALA A 18 7.32 2.11 2.29
N VAL A 19 8.10 1.86 1.24
CA VAL A 19 7.65 1.97 -0.15
C VAL A 19 7.08 0.63 -0.56
N ILE A 20 5.83 0.63 -1.02
CA ILE A 20 5.11 -0.56 -1.44
C ILE A 20 4.70 -0.46 -2.91
N ALA A 21 4.64 -1.61 -3.58
CA ALA A 21 3.90 -1.78 -4.83
C ALA A 21 2.52 -2.38 -4.53
N TYR A 22 1.48 -1.84 -5.17
CA TYR A 22 0.10 -2.26 -4.94
C TYR A 22 -0.77 -2.09 -6.19
N PRO A 23 -1.75 -2.99 -6.43
CA PRO A 23 -2.66 -2.87 -7.55
C PRO A 23 -3.63 -1.70 -7.34
N THR A 24 -3.89 -0.93 -8.38
CA THR A 24 -4.91 0.11 -8.40
C THR A 24 -5.78 -0.04 -9.65
N ARG A 25 -7.10 -0.01 -9.45
CA ARG A 25 -8.08 -0.06 -10.55
C ARG A 25 -8.09 1.24 -11.34
N GLN A 26 -8.16 1.13 -12.66
CA GLN A 26 -8.40 2.22 -13.58
C GLN A 26 -9.40 1.79 -14.66
N GLY A 27 -10.69 2.12 -14.48
CA GLY A 27 -11.74 1.64 -15.36
C GLY A 27 -11.79 0.10 -15.39
N ASN A 28 -11.51 -0.49 -16.55
CA ASN A 28 -11.44 -1.95 -16.73
C ASN A 28 -10.00 -2.50 -16.74
N VAL A 29 -9.01 -1.66 -16.38
CA VAL A 29 -7.59 -2.01 -16.34
C VAL A 29 -7.10 -2.00 -14.89
N VAL A 30 -6.01 -2.72 -14.63
CA VAL A 30 -5.24 -2.65 -13.39
C VAL A 30 -3.85 -2.12 -13.72
N ARG A 31 -3.36 -1.18 -12.91
CA ARG A 31 -1.96 -0.77 -12.90
C ARG A 31 -1.33 -1.18 -11.58
N ASN A 32 -0.05 -1.51 -11.60
CA ASN A 32 0.73 -1.66 -10.38
C ASN A 32 1.29 -0.28 -10.02
N SER A 33 0.93 0.26 -8.86
CA SER A 33 1.31 1.60 -8.42
C SER A 33 2.30 1.51 -7.27
N GLU A 34 3.20 2.48 -7.19
CA GLU A 34 4.10 2.65 -6.06
C GLU A 34 3.58 3.73 -5.10
N GLY A 35 3.77 3.52 -3.80
CA GLY A 35 3.40 4.49 -2.78
C GLY A 35 4.10 4.29 -1.45
N VAL A 36 4.16 5.37 -0.67
CA VAL A 36 4.72 5.39 0.68
C VAL A 36 3.61 5.16 1.70
N VAL A 37 3.81 4.22 2.62
CA VAL A 37 2.89 3.96 3.73
C VAL A 37 2.94 5.12 4.73
N LEU A 38 1.79 5.71 5.02
CA LEU A 38 1.62 6.80 5.98
C LEU A 38 1.07 6.30 7.32
N GLU A 39 0.20 5.30 7.28
CA GLU A 39 -0.52 4.82 8.46
C GLU A 39 -0.95 3.37 8.27
N LEU A 40 -0.83 2.58 9.34
CA LEU A 40 -1.35 1.22 9.43
C LEU A 40 -2.57 1.25 10.35
N HIS A 41 -3.68 0.70 9.88
CA HIS A 41 -4.91 0.63 10.67
C HIS A 41 -5.68 -0.64 10.36
N SER A 42 -6.69 -0.95 11.18
CA SER A 42 -7.60 -2.07 10.93
C SER A 42 -8.97 -1.54 10.57
N ASN A 43 -9.60 -2.11 9.55
CA ASN A 43 -11.01 -1.90 9.26
C ASN A 43 -11.83 -3.10 9.77
N LYS A 44 -12.98 -2.84 10.40
CA LYS A 44 -13.91 -3.86 10.93
C LYS A 44 -15.32 -3.77 10.35
N SER A 45 -15.56 -2.86 9.39
CA SER A 45 -16.91 -2.56 8.88
C SER A 45 -17.59 -3.74 8.17
N THR A 46 -16.82 -4.72 7.71
CA THR A 46 -17.30 -5.92 6.99
C THR A 46 -17.56 -7.12 7.91
N GLY A 47 -17.54 -6.92 9.23
CA GLY A 47 -17.66 -8.01 10.21
C GLY A 47 -16.39 -8.85 10.37
N ARG A 48 -15.31 -8.47 9.68
CA ARG A 48 -13.97 -9.07 9.76
C ARG A 48 -12.93 -7.99 9.99
N VAL A 49 -11.86 -8.30 10.73
CA VAL A 49 -10.73 -7.38 10.93
C VAL A 49 -9.80 -7.50 9.74
N VAL A 50 -9.71 -6.44 8.93
CA VAL A 50 -8.85 -6.39 7.74
C VAL A 50 -7.72 -5.36 7.97
N PRO A 51 -6.44 -5.72 7.77
CA PRO A 51 -5.34 -4.76 7.83
C PRO A 51 -5.38 -3.83 6.60
N MET A 52 -5.36 -2.53 6.87
CA MET A 52 -5.45 -1.48 5.86
C MET A 52 -4.28 -0.52 5.99
N LEU A 53 -3.90 0.08 4.86
CA LEU A 53 -2.80 1.03 4.76
C LEU A 53 -3.34 2.35 4.19
N ARG A 54 -2.94 3.47 4.78
CA ARG A 54 -3.01 4.77 4.09
C ARG A 54 -1.72 4.97 3.33
N VAL A 55 -1.81 5.21 2.03
CA VAL A 55 -0.66 5.25 1.14
C VAL A 55 -0.66 6.55 0.34
N ARG A 56 0.48 7.24 0.31
CA ARG A 56 0.72 8.35 -0.61
C ARG A 56 1.40 7.82 -1.88
N PRO A 57 0.75 7.92 -3.04
CA PRO A 57 1.39 7.56 -4.31
C PRO A 57 2.69 8.31 -4.56
N THR A 58 3.72 7.63 -5.09
CA THR A 58 4.95 8.30 -5.56
C THR A 58 4.81 8.84 -6.99
N GLY A 59 3.81 8.34 -7.73
CA GLY A 59 3.61 8.64 -9.14
C GLY A 59 4.28 7.65 -10.09
N ARG A 60 5.09 6.71 -9.57
CA ARG A 60 5.60 5.58 -10.36
C ARG A 60 4.52 4.50 -10.47
N ASP A 61 4.20 4.12 -11.70
CA ASP A 61 3.25 3.05 -12.02
C ASP A 61 3.84 2.14 -13.12
N SER A 62 3.39 0.89 -13.24
CA SER A 62 3.85 -0.10 -14.22
C SER A 62 3.51 0.19 -15.70
N GLY A 63 3.02 1.40 -16.03
CA GLY A 63 3.26 1.97 -17.35
C GLY A 63 2.28 1.71 -18.50
N PHE A 64 0.96 1.72 -18.29
CA PHE A 64 0.00 1.88 -19.42
C PHE A 64 -0.60 3.29 -19.47
N ILE A 65 -0.81 3.93 -18.32
CA ILE A 65 -1.38 5.27 -18.20
C ILE A 65 -0.77 5.95 -16.98
N ALA A 66 -0.39 7.23 -17.14
CA ALA A 66 0.18 8.02 -16.05
C ALA A 66 -0.86 8.34 -14.95
N ARG A 67 -0.38 8.46 -13.71
CA ARG A 67 -1.21 8.86 -12.58
C ARG A 67 -1.58 10.33 -12.64
N LYS A 68 -2.90 10.62 -12.61
CA LYS A 68 -3.41 12.00 -12.59
C LYS A 68 -3.30 12.67 -11.22
N THR A 69 -3.38 11.91 -10.13
CA THR A 69 -3.43 12.46 -8.77
C THR A 69 -2.58 11.66 -7.79
N LEU A 70 -1.92 12.37 -6.87
CA LEU A 70 -1.19 11.80 -5.75
C LEU A 70 -2.02 11.81 -4.46
N ALA A 71 -3.35 11.80 -4.60
CA ALA A 71 -4.25 11.78 -3.46
C ALA A 71 -3.98 10.53 -2.60
N VAL A 72 -3.97 10.71 -1.27
CA VAL A 72 -3.79 9.60 -0.33
C VAL A 72 -4.90 8.58 -0.54
N GLN A 73 -4.52 7.30 -0.63
CA GLN A 73 -5.44 6.19 -0.84
C GLN A 73 -5.46 5.27 0.37
N THR A 74 -6.58 4.58 0.55
CA THR A 74 -6.68 3.46 1.50
C THR A 74 -6.66 2.16 0.71
N VAL A 75 -5.74 1.25 1.04
CA VAL A 75 -5.56 -0.04 0.36
C VAL A 75 -5.49 -1.18 1.37
N SER A 76 -5.96 -2.37 0.98
CA SER A 76 -5.78 -3.58 1.78
C SER A 76 -4.31 -4.00 1.77
N ALA A 77 -3.79 -4.45 2.92
CA ALA A 77 -2.43 -4.98 3.02
C ALA A 77 -2.28 -6.38 2.38
N GLU A 78 -3.35 -7.02 1.93
CA GLU A 78 -3.33 -8.39 1.41
C GLU A 78 -2.62 -8.53 0.05
N HIS A 79 -2.60 -7.46 -0.74
CA HIS A 79 -2.10 -7.48 -2.13
C HIS A 79 -1.02 -6.42 -2.35
N VAL A 80 -0.15 -6.24 -1.35
CA VAL A 80 0.99 -5.31 -1.43
C VAL A 80 2.29 -6.08 -1.30
N VAL A 81 3.36 -5.49 -1.82
CA VAL A 81 4.74 -5.96 -1.60
C VAL A 81 5.61 -4.77 -1.22
N VAL A 82 6.46 -4.94 -0.21
CA VAL A 82 7.47 -3.96 0.18
C VAL A 82 8.60 -4.00 -0.83
N ILE A 83 8.95 -2.84 -1.37
CA ILE A 83 9.99 -2.71 -2.42
C ILE A 83 11.13 -1.78 -2.02
N GLY A 84 11.04 -1.14 -0.86
CA GLY A 84 12.09 -0.27 -0.33
C GLY A 84 11.61 0.61 0.82
N GLU A 85 12.43 1.61 1.12
CA GLU A 85 12.18 2.63 2.15
C GLU A 85 12.08 4.00 1.49
N ALA A 86 11.22 4.87 2.02
CA ALA A 86 11.23 6.26 1.61
C ALA A 86 12.48 6.92 2.21
N GLU A 87 13.27 7.62 1.40
CA GLU A 87 14.37 8.44 1.91
C GLU A 87 13.81 9.50 2.87
N GLU A 88 14.30 9.53 4.10
CA GLU A 88 14.09 10.65 5.01
C GLU A 88 14.73 11.90 4.38
N LYS A 89 13.93 12.95 4.16
CA LYS A 89 14.42 14.27 3.78
C LYS A 89 14.69 15.11 5.01
#